data_AF-A0A1M6JEX7-F1
#
_entry.id   AF-A0A1M6JEX7-F1
#
_cell.length_a   1.000
_cell.length_b   1.000
_cell.length_c   1.000
_cell.angle_alpha   90.00
_cell.angle_beta   90.00
_cell.angle_gamma   90.00
#
_symmetry.space_group_name_H-M   'P 1'
#
loop_
_entity.id
_entity.type
_entity.pdbx_description
1 polymer ?
#
loop_
_entity_poly.entity_id
_entity_poly.type
_entity_poly.pdbx_seq_one_letter_code
_entity_poly.pdbx_strand_id
1 'polypeptide(L)'
;MKGCVFLLRFNLRTIVTDYRKIAVIFLLPLLILAGSGLVFDSGDSIDNPTEKIRLGIVDLERSPDSTMLLGTITGEETISNMMEFESMEEEKAAEKLKHNEITAYIVIPENFSTGLLNMENPPLKLYSNGENLFEFLIVKKTVEGFAKYVNQVEICTSAEYMSLRDMGYSMKEATEINDRISYSLIFKTLGRKSMFETSPVYNFPSVSSFIYHGVSILILLLFFTTTFSALDSMEDRDSGITTKTRMAGVPMYSCMFSKSLAYGIFNTFSTVAILFAFANFSGMEPAWLELTFFILGASFMLNSFWMAAGFAVGDKDSFTSISSVFNVVIAFAGGTFFPVVLLPYETSRIALYSPNLIISKNVVNIMYGNASFHGVLTAFAGCAILGMLFLKIAELLAGRRDAS
;
A
#
# COMPACT_ATOMS: atom_id res chain seq x y z
N MET A 1 -0.07 -2.33 44.33
CA MET A 1 1.03 -1.73 43.53
C MET A 1 2.37 -2.46 43.63
N LYS A 2 2.89 -2.83 44.81
CA LYS A 2 4.21 -3.52 44.92
C LYS A 2 4.31 -4.82 44.11
N GLY A 3 3.23 -5.62 44.04
CA GLY A 3 3.17 -6.84 43.23
C GLY A 3 3.28 -6.61 41.72
N CYS A 4 2.58 -5.62 41.15
CA CYS A 4 2.64 -5.34 39.71
C CYS A 4 4.04 -4.88 39.26
N VAL A 5 4.71 -4.06 40.07
CA VAL A 5 6.08 -3.61 39.77
C VAL A 5 7.07 -4.79 39.81
N PHE A 6 6.89 -5.70 40.77
CA PHE A 6 7.69 -6.93 40.83
C PHE A 6 7.47 -7.80 39.59
N LEU A 7 6.22 -8.05 39.18
CA LEU A 7 5.91 -8.83 37.99
C LEU A 7 6.43 -8.17 36.71
N LEU A 8 6.32 -6.85 36.60
CA LEU A 8 6.85 -6.12 35.45
C LEU A 8 8.37 -6.34 35.33
N ARG A 9 9.11 -6.19 36.44
CA ARG A 9 10.56 -6.43 36.47
C ARG A 9 10.91 -7.89 36.17
N PHE A 10 10.14 -8.84 36.72
CA PHE A 10 10.31 -10.25 36.46
C PHE A 10 10.15 -10.56 34.96
N ASN A 11 9.04 -10.13 34.35
CA ASN A 11 8.78 -10.35 32.93
C ASN A 11 9.83 -9.70 32.03
N LEU A 12 10.20 -8.44 32.29
CA LEU A 12 11.28 -7.77 31.54
C LEU A 12 12.60 -8.54 31.62
N ARG A 13 12.95 -9.05 32.81
CA ARG A 13 14.17 -9.85 32.98
C ARG A 13 14.08 -11.14 32.17
N THR A 14 12.96 -11.87 32.24
CA THR A 14 12.75 -13.11 31.49
C THR A 14 12.89 -12.90 29.98
N ILE A 15 12.29 -11.83 29.44
CA ILE A 15 12.38 -11.49 28.02
C ILE A 15 13.84 -11.21 27.62
N VAL A 16 14.56 -10.40 28.40
CA VAL A 16 15.94 -10.00 28.09
C VAL A 16 16.94 -11.16 28.26
N THR A 17 16.60 -12.19 29.03
CA THR A 17 17.46 -13.39 29.15
C THR A 17 17.24 -14.43 28.04
N ASP A 18 16.12 -14.36 27.31
CA ASP A 18 15.83 -15.28 26.22
C ASP A 18 16.49 -14.81 24.91
N TYR A 19 17.77 -15.17 24.75
CA TYR A 19 18.58 -14.80 23.60
C TYR A 19 17.99 -15.25 22.25
N ARG A 20 17.18 -16.33 22.23
CA ARG A 20 16.52 -16.80 21.00
C ARG A 20 15.38 -15.87 20.61
N LYS A 21 14.53 -15.48 21.57
CA LYS A 21 13.46 -14.49 21.35
C LYS A 21 14.04 -13.14 20.91
N ILE A 22 15.10 -12.68 21.59
CA ILE A 22 15.80 -11.43 21.22
C ILE A 22 16.35 -11.52 19.80
N ALA A 23 17.02 -12.62 19.45
CA ALA A 23 17.57 -12.82 18.12
C ALA A 23 16.48 -12.75 17.06
N VAL A 24 15.33 -13.40 17.25
CA VAL A 24 14.21 -13.33 16.30
C VAL A 24 13.64 -11.91 16.21
N ILE A 25 13.45 -11.23 17.34
CA ILE A 25 12.84 -9.88 17.38
C ILE A 25 13.75 -8.81 16.75
N PHE A 26 15.08 -8.94 16.83
CA PHE A 26 16.01 -7.97 16.25
C PHE A 26 16.56 -8.38 14.87
N LEU A 27 16.99 -9.63 14.69
CA LEU A 27 17.61 -10.06 13.43
C LEU A 27 16.60 -10.15 12.29
N LEU A 28 15.40 -10.68 12.54
CA LEU A 28 14.42 -10.86 11.46
C LEU A 28 14.02 -9.52 10.81
N PRO A 29 13.66 -8.46 11.57
CA PRO A 29 13.41 -7.15 10.96
C PRO A 29 14.62 -6.54 10.29
N LEU A 30 15.81 -6.65 10.88
CA LEU A 30 17.02 -6.11 10.27
C LEU A 30 17.36 -6.81 8.95
N LEU A 31 17.19 -8.13 8.87
CA LEU A 31 17.41 -8.90 7.64
C LEU A 31 16.41 -8.53 6.55
N ILE A 32 15.13 -8.38 6.92
CA ILE A 32 14.10 -7.99 5.95
C ILE A 32 14.32 -6.55 5.49
N LEU A 33 14.69 -5.64 6.40
CA LEU A 33 15.01 -4.25 6.08
C LEU A 33 16.24 -4.15 5.17
N ALA A 34 17.31 -4.88 5.48
CA ALA A 34 18.49 -4.99 4.62
C ALA A 34 18.14 -5.57 3.24
N GLY A 35 17.31 -6.61 3.20
CA GLY A 35 16.80 -7.17 1.94
C GLY A 35 15.99 -6.16 1.15
N SER A 36 15.15 -5.36 1.81
CA SER A 36 14.37 -4.30 1.14
C SER A 36 15.27 -3.21 0.56
N GLY A 37 16.37 -2.84 1.24
CA GLY A 37 17.35 -1.90 0.69
C GLY A 37 18.06 -2.41 -0.56
N LEU A 38 18.21 -3.74 -0.71
CA LEU A 38 18.76 -4.35 -1.92
C LEU A 38 17.74 -4.43 -3.07
N VAL A 39 16.45 -4.53 -2.75
CA VAL A 39 15.36 -4.64 -3.74
C VAL A 39 14.91 -3.27 -4.25
N PHE A 40 14.88 -2.26 -3.38
CA PHE A 40 14.34 -0.93 -3.66
C PHE A 40 15.45 0.13 -3.79
N ASP A 41 16.57 -0.20 -4.47
CA ASP A 41 17.70 0.73 -4.62
C ASP A 41 17.23 2.13 -5.04
N SER A 42 17.75 3.10 -4.28
CA SER A 42 17.73 4.56 -4.30
C SER A 42 17.07 5.31 -5.47
N GLY A 43 15.82 5.01 -5.83
CA GLY A 43 15.15 5.74 -6.90
C GLY A 43 13.62 5.58 -6.99
N ASP A 44 13.09 4.40 -6.67
CA ASP A 44 11.70 4.10 -6.95
C ASP A 44 10.74 4.73 -5.92
N SER A 45 10.35 5.97 -6.17
CA SER A 45 9.20 6.59 -5.53
C SER A 45 7.95 6.37 -6.36
N ILE A 46 6.80 6.15 -5.72
CA ILE A 46 5.51 5.98 -6.42
C ILE A 46 5.15 7.25 -7.22
N ASP A 47 5.64 8.42 -6.78
CA ASP A 47 5.41 9.71 -7.43
C ASP A 47 6.47 10.06 -8.51
N ASN A 48 7.59 9.34 -8.55
CA ASN A 48 8.60 9.40 -9.61
C ASN A 48 9.25 8.01 -9.71
N PRO A 49 8.69 7.09 -10.51
CA PRO A 49 9.39 5.84 -10.81
C PRO A 49 10.71 6.22 -11.47
N THR A 50 11.85 5.82 -10.90
CA THR A 50 13.16 6.11 -11.51
C THR A 50 13.31 5.47 -12.88
N GLU A 51 12.56 4.40 -13.13
CA GLU A 51 12.47 3.75 -14.43
C GLU A 51 11.07 3.92 -15.01
N LYS A 52 10.93 4.83 -15.98
CA LYS A 52 9.71 4.94 -16.79
C LYS A 52 9.55 3.69 -17.64
N ILE A 53 8.31 3.26 -17.84
CA ILE A 53 8.01 2.15 -18.75
C ILE A 53 8.36 2.60 -20.18
N ARG A 54 9.38 1.97 -20.79
CA ARG A 54 9.85 2.31 -22.14
C ARG A 54 8.96 1.66 -23.19
N LEU A 55 8.35 2.48 -24.04
CA LEU A 55 7.40 2.07 -25.06
C LEU A 55 7.85 2.51 -26.45
N GLY A 56 7.79 1.57 -27.40
CA GLY A 56 7.96 1.88 -28.82
C GLY A 56 6.66 2.36 -29.45
N ILE A 57 6.74 3.43 -30.26
CA ILE A 57 5.64 3.87 -31.13
C ILE A 57 6.06 3.67 -32.57
N VAL A 58 5.27 2.91 -33.32
CA VAL A 58 5.43 2.68 -34.76
C VAL A 58 4.26 3.35 -35.47
N ASP A 59 4.52 4.50 -36.09
CA ASP A 59 3.53 5.23 -36.89
C ASP A 59 3.70 4.88 -38.38
N LEU A 60 2.80 4.03 -38.91
CA LEU A 60 2.76 3.69 -40.33
C LEU A 60 2.03 4.75 -41.16
N GLU A 61 1.19 5.59 -40.55
CA GLU A 61 0.43 6.64 -41.24
C GLU A 61 1.33 7.82 -41.62
N ARG A 62 2.26 8.19 -40.72
CA ARG A 62 3.23 9.27 -40.91
C ARG A 62 2.57 10.59 -41.35
N SER A 63 1.39 10.90 -40.79
CA SER A 63 0.62 12.09 -41.12
C SER A 63 0.78 13.20 -40.06
N PRO A 64 0.50 14.47 -40.41
CA PRO A 64 0.45 15.54 -39.41
C PRO A 64 -0.57 15.27 -38.31
N ASP A 65 -1.70 14.65 -38.65
CA ASP A 65 -2.77 14.31 -37.72
C ASP A 65 -2.34 13.21 -36.75
N SER A 66 -1.71 12.14 -37.24
CA SER A 66 -1.19 11.05 -36.40
C SER A 66 -0.11 11.57 -35.44
N THR A 67 0.78 12.43 -35.93
CA THR A 67 1.84 13.06 -35.15
C THR A 67 1.29 13.95 -34.03
N MET A 68 0.26 14.74 -34.33
CA MET A 68 -0.37 15.65 -33.36
C MET A 68 -1.15 14.88 -32.28
N LEU A 69 -1.86 13.82 -32.66
CA LEU A 69 -2.54 12.92 -31.73
C LEU A 69 -1.55 12.26 -30.77
N LEU A 70 -0.46 11.72 -31.32
CA LEU A 70 0.62 11.11 -30.54
C LEU A 70 1.23 12.09 -29.55
N GLY A 71 1.62 13.28 -30.01
CA GLY A 71 2.21 14.31 -29.15
C GLY A 71 1.29 14.73 -28.00
N THR A 72 -0.02 14.76 -28.23
CA THR A 72 -1.02 15.06 -27.19
C THR A 72 -1.09 13.96 -26.14
N ILE A 73 -1.03 12.69 -26.57
CA ILE A 73 -1.08 11.52 -25.69
C ILE A 73 0.20 11.38 -24.88
N THR A 74 1.35 11.42 -25.55
CA THR A 74 2.66 11.23 -24.91
C THR A 74 3.07 12.43 -24.06
N GLY A 75 2.53 13.61 -24.36
CA GLY A 75 2.77 14.85 -23.61
C GLY A 75 1.84 15.06 -22.41
N GLU A 76 0.88 14.16 -22.16
CA GLU A 76 0.03 14.23 -20.97
C GLU A 76 0.86 13.96 -19.71
N GLU A 77 0.72 14.80 -18.67
CA GLU A 77 1.62 14.80 -17.52
C GLU A 77 1.65 13.44 -16.80
N THR A 78 0.49 12.83 -16.54
CA THR A 78 0.37 11.54 -15.85
C THR A 78 1.10 10.44 -16.62
N ILE A 79 0.90 10.41 -17.94
CA ILE A 79 1.52 9.47 -18.86
C ILE A 79 3.02 9.72 -18.96
N SER A 80 3.45 10.96 -19.13
CA SER A 80 4.86 11.33 -19.27
C SER A 80 5.67 11.07 -18.00
N ASN A 81 5.03 11.05 -16.83
CA ASN A 81 5.67 10.71 -15.56
C ASN A 81 5.87 9.20 -15.39
N MET A 82 5.01 8.37 -16.00
CA MET A 82 5.04 6.91 -15.84
C MET A 82 5.67 6.17 -17.03
N MET A 83 5.61 6.74 -18.24
CA MET A 83 5.98 6.10 -19.50
C MET A 83 6.91 7.01 -20.30
N GLU A 84 7.89 6.40 -20.97
CA GLU A 84 8.76 7.04 -21.92
C GLU A 84 8.48 6.46 -23.31
N PHE A 85 8.24 7.34 -24.28
CA PHE A 85 7.88 6.93 -25.63
C PHE A 85 9.03 7.24 -26.59
N GLU A 86 9.43 6.23 -27.37
CA GLU A 86 10.39 6.38 -28.45
C GLU A 86 9.71 6.02 -29.78
N SER A 87 9.67 6.99 -30.70
CA SER A 87 9.21 6.74 -32.07
C SER A 87 10.29 6.01 -32.86
N MET A 88 9.92 4.91 -33.51
CA MET A 88 10.86 4.04 -34.23
C MET A 88 10.17 3.25 -35.33
N GLU A 89 10.96 2.64 -36.21
CA GLU A 89 10.46 1.70 -37.22
C GLU A 89 10.12 0.34 -36.61
N GLU A 90 9.20 -0.41 -37.23
CA GLU A 90 8.69 -1.68 -36.69
C GLU A 90 9.79 -2.72 -36.47
N GLU A 91 10.76 -2.80 -37.39
CA GLU A 91 11.89 -3.73 -37.27
C GLU A 91 12.74 -3.44 -36.03
N LYS A 92 13.03 -2.15 -35.78
CA LYS A 92 13.77 -1.70 -34.61
C LYS A 92 12.98 -1.91 -33.31
N ALA A 93 11.66 -1.70 -33.35
CA ALA A 93 10.78 -1.97 -32.20
C ALA A 93 10.78 -3.47 -31.84
N ALA A 94 10.68 -4.34 -32.84
CA ALA A 94 10.72 -5.79 -32.64
C ALA A 94 12.09 -6.25 -32.10
N GLU A 95 13.19 -5.64 -32.54
CA GLU A 95 14.53 -5.92 -32.03
C GLU A 95 14.71 -5.46 -30.58
N LYS A 96 14.31 -4.22 -30.26
CA LYS A 96 14.35 -3.69 -28.90
C LYS A 96 13.48 -4.49 -27.93
N LEU A 97 12.32 -4.96 -28.39
CA LEU A 97 11.43 -5.82 -27.60
C LEU A 97 12.06 -7.18 -27.30
N LYS A 98 12.84 -7.76 -28.23
CA LYS A 98 13.57 -9.02 -28.02
C LYS A 98 14.71 -8.88 -27.01
N HIS A 99 15.32 -7.71 -26.92
CA HIS A 99 16.45 -7.43 -26.01
C HIS A 99 16.02 -6.82 -24.67
N ASN A 100 14.71 -6.77 -24.37
CA ASN A 100 14.15 -6.13 -23.16
C ASN A 100 14.51 -4.65 -23.01
N GLU A 101 14.80 -3.97 -24.12
CA GLU A 101 15.04 -2.52 -24.11
C GLU A 101 13.72 -1.73 -24.04
N ILE A 102 12.62 -2.31 -24.53
CA ILE A 102 11.26 -1.78 -24.39
C ILE A 102 10.31 -2.86 -23.88
N THR A 103 9.29 -2.46 -23.11
CA THR A 103 8.29 -3.38 -22.52
C THR A 103 7.27 -3.85 -23.56
N ALA A 104 6.90 -2.95 -24.47
CA ALA A 104 5.94 -3.17 -25.54
C ALA A 104 6.11 -2.12 -26.65
N TYR A 105 5.55 -2.38 -27.83
CA TYR A 105 5.38 -1.35 -28.85
C TYR A 105 3.96 -1.36 -29.43
N ILE A 106 3.51 -0.17 -29.81
CA ILE A 106 2.20 0.08 -30.41
C ILE A 106 2.41 0.36 -31.90
N VAL A 107 1.69 -0.36 -32.77
CA VAL A 107 1.64 -0.09 -34.20
C VAL A 107 0.35 0.63 -34.54
N ILE A 108 0.50 1.85 -35.06
CA ILE A 108 -0.56 2.66 -35.63
C ILE A 108 -0.66 2.32 -37.11
N PRO A 109 -1.81 1.79 -37.58
CA PRO A 109 -1.98 1.39 -38.97
C PRO A 109 -2.02 2.59 -39.92
N GLU A 110 -1.77 2.35 -41.20
CA GLU A 110 -2.07 3.32 -42.25
C GLU A 110 -3.55 3.74 -42.20
N ASN A 111 -3.83 5.00 -42.50
CA ASN A 111 -5.18 5.59 -42.45
C ASN A 111 -5.84 5.56 -41.06
N PHE A 112 -5.06 5.58 -39.97
CA PHE A 112 -5.64 5.63 -38.62
C PHE A 112 -6.48 6.89 -38.42
N SER A 113 -5.90 8.08 -38.63
CA SER A 113 -6.57 9.36 -38.41
C SER A 113 -7.78 9.56 -39.33
N THR A 114 -7.66 9.20 -40.61
CA THR A 114 -8.78 9.26 -41.57
C THR A 114 -9.83 8.18 -41.30
N GLY A 115 -9.42 6.99 -40.87
CA GLY A 115 -10.33 5.92 -40.45
C GLY A 115 -11.14 6.27 -39.20
N LEU A 116 -10.61 7.10 -38.31
CA LEU A 116 -11.38 7.68 -37.19
C LEU A 116 -12.44 8.67 -37.66
N LEU A 117 -12.14 9.49 -38.66
CA LEU A 117 -13.11 10.43 -39.24
C LEU A 117 -14.19 9.70 -40.06
N ASN A 118 -13.81 8.61 -40.73
CA ASN A 118 -14.68 7.81 -41.59
C ASN A 118 -15.41 6.67 -40.86
N MET A 119 -15.28 6.55 -39.53
CA MET A 119 -15.92 5.51 -38.71
C MET A 119 -15.50 4.07 -39.09
N GLU A 120 -14.28 3.89 -39.60
CA GLU A 120 -13.72 2.59 -39.97
C GLU A 120 -12.93 1.94 -38.82
N ASN A 121 -12.44 2.73 -37.88
CA ASN A 121 -11.75 2.32 -36.65
C ASN A 121 -10.67 1.23 -36.83
N PRO A 122 -9.62 1.51 -37.61
CA PRO A 122 -8.55 0.54 -37.81
C PRO A 122 -7.86 0.22 -36.46
N PRO A 123 -7.66 -1.07 -36.13
CA PRO A 123 -7.23 -1.48 -34.79
C PRO A 123 -5.76 -1.16 -34.53
N LEU A 124 -5.47 -0.57 -33.37
CA LEU A 124 -4.10 -0.47 -32.84
C LEU A 124 -3.61 -1.86 -32.46
N LYS A 125 -2.39 -2.20 -32.86
CA LYS A 125 -1.75 -3.47 -32.47
C LYS A 125 -0.74 -3.22 -31.37
N LEU A 126 -0.90 -3.95 -30.26
CA LEU A 126 0.02 -3.91 -29.12
C LEU A 126 0.82 -5.21 -29.09
N TYR A 127 2.14 -5.11 -29.15
CA TYR A 127 3.07 -6.24 -29.08
C TYR A 127 3.88 -6.18 -27.79
N SER A 128 4.01 -7.32 -27.11
CA SER A 128 4.82 -7.48 -25.91
C SER A 128 5.45 -8.87 -25.87
N ASN A 129 6.60 -9.02 -25.20
CA ASN A 129 7.28 -10.29 -25.00
C ASN A 129 6.75 -11.05 -23.75
N GLY A 130 5.91 -10.42 -22.93
CA GLY A 130 5.29 -11.02 -21.75
C GLY A 130 6.21 -11.23 -20.54
N GLU A 131 7.45 -10.71 -20.56
CA GLU A 131 8.39 -10.89 -19.45
C GLU A 131 8.00 -10.05 -18.22
N ASN A 132 7.53 -8.82 -18.43
CA ASN A 132 7.06 -7.94 -17.35
C ASN A 132 5.53 -7.77 -17.38
N LEU A 133 4.83 -8.71 -16.73
CA LEU A 133 3.36 -8.74 -16.71
C LEU A 133 2.76 -7.48 -16.09
N PHE A 134 3.38 -6.91 -15.07
CA PHE A 134 2.85 -5.74 -14.37
C PHE A 134 2.92 -4.49 -15.24
N GLU A 135 4.08 -4.21 -15.83
CA GLU A 135 4.24 -3.09 -16.75
C GLU A 135 3.36 -3.27 -17.99
N PHE A 136 3.29 -4.47 -18.57
CA PHE A 136 2.40 -4.75 -19.69
C PHE A 136 0.92 -4.47 -19.34
N LEU A 137 0.46 -4.83 -18.14
CA LEU A 137 -0.91 -4.55 -17.71
C LEU A 137 -1.18 -3.06 -17.60
N ILE A 138 -0.22 -2.26 -17.10
CA ILE A 138 -0.33 -0.80 -17.08
C ILE A 138 -0.48 -0.27 -18.51
N VAL A 139 0.44 -0.65 -19.40
CA VAL A 139 0.44 -0.24 -20.82
C VAL A 139 -0.88 -0.61 -21.49
N LYS A 140 -1.31 -1.87 -21.36
CA LYS A 140 -2.56 -2.36 -21.92
C LYS A 140 -3.76 -1.57 -21.41
N LYS A 141 -3.83 -1.28 -20.10
CA LYS A 141 -4.94 -0.52 -19.51
C LYS A 141 -4.96 0.93 -19.96
N THR A 142 -3.81 1.55 -20.12
CA THR A 142 -3.68 2.90 -20.68
C THR A 142 -4.18 2.93 -22.13
N VAL A 143 -3.70 2.00 -22.98
CA VAL A 143 -4.13 1.90 -24.38
C VAL A 143 -5.63 1.59 -24.50
N GLU A 144 -6.17 0.69 -23.69
CA GLU A 144 -7.62 0.41 -23.62
C GLU A 144 -8.42 1.64 -23.18
N GLY A 145 -7.90 2.43 -22.25
CA GLY A 145 -8.48 3.70 -21.82
C GLY A 145 -8.60 4.68 -22.98
N PHE A 146 -7.53 4.84 -23.76
CA PHE A 146 -7.53 5.67 -24.97
C PHE A 146 -8.50 5.17 -26.04
N ALA A 147 -8.50 3.87 -26.32
CA ALA A 147 -9.44 3.29 -27.29
C ALA A 147 -10.90 3.56 -26.91
N LYS A 148 -11.23 3.55 -25.61
CA LYS A 148 -12.58 3.95 -25.14
C LYS A 148 -12.89 5.42 -25.41
N TYR A 149 -11.93 6.33 -25.26
CA TYR A 149 -12.14 7.75 -25.56
C TYR A 149 -12.37 7.99 -27.05
N VAL A 150 -11.57 7.36 -27.90
CA VAL A 150 -11.71 7.43 -29.36
C VAL A 150 -13.09 6.94 -29.80
N ASN A 151 -13.53 5.80 -29.28
CA ASN A 151 -14.87 5.26 -29.53
C ASN A 151 -15.99 6.21 -29.02
N GLN A 152 -15.81 6.88 -27.88
CA GLN A 152 -16.79 7.87 -27.41
C GLN A 152 -16.89 9.10 -28.31
N VAL A 153 -15.76 9.57 -28.84
CA VAL A 153 -15.75 10.68 -29.80
C VAL A 153 -16.47 10.27 -31.08
N GLU A 154 -16.21 9.06 -31.59
CA GLU A 154 -16.91 8.50 -32.76
C GLU A 154 -18.43 8.45 -32.56
N ILE A 155 -18.91 7.97 -31.40
CA ILE A 155 -20.35 7.93 -31.12
C ILE A 155 -20.96 9.35 -31.18
N CYS A 156 -20.27 10.34 -30.61
CA CYS A 156 -20.72 11.73 -30.62
C CYS A 156 -20.76 12.31 -32.04
N THR A 157 -19.70 12.11 -32.84
CA THR A 157 -19.60 12.65 -34.20
C THR A 157 -20.57 11.94 -35.15
N SER A 158 -20.80 10.64 -34.94
CA SER A 158 -21.84 9.88 -35.68
C SER A 158 -23.24 10.40 -35.40
N ALA A 159 -23.58 10.61 -34.13
CA ALA A 159 -24.88 11.14 -33.73
C ALA A 159 -25.11 12.57 -34.27
N GLU A 160 -24.07 13.40 -34.28
CA GLU A 160 -24.11 14.74 -34.83
C GLU A 160 -24.29 14.74 -36.35
N TYR A 161 -23.52 13.93 -37.08
CA TYR A 161 -23.69 13.76 -38.51
C TYR A 161 -25.13 13.35 -38.87
N MET A 162 -25.69 12.36 -38.18
CA MET A 162 -27.08 11.94 -38.37
C MET A 162 -28.07 13.08 -38.10
N SER A 163 -27.84 13.86 -37.04
CA SER A 163 -28.68 15.02 -36.70
C SER A 163 -28.63 16.12 -37.77
N LEU A 164 -27.46 16.40 -38.33
CA LEU A 164 -27.29 17.36 -39.43
C LEU A 164 -28.03 16.90 -40.69
N ARG A 165 -27.99 15.60 -40.99
CA ARG A 165 -28.72 15.01 -42.12
C ARG A 165 -30.24 15.10 -41.91
N ASP A 166 -30.72 14.86 -40.71
CA ASP A 166 -32.15 15.00 -40.36
C ASP A 166 -32.65 16.44 -40.43
N MET A 167 -31.78 17.42 -40.15
CA MET A 167 -32.07 18.85 -40.32
C MET A 167 -32.06 19.32 -41.79
N GLY A 168 -31.80 18.43 -42.74
CA GLY A 168 -31.89 18.71 -44.18
C GLY A 168 -30.60 19.26 -44.80
N TYR A 169 -29.47 19.24 -44.09
CA TYR A 169 -28.17 19.62 -44.66
C TYR A 169 -27.74 18.63 -45.73
N SER A 170 -27.10 19.13 -46.80
CA SER A 170 -26.53 18.26 -47.83
C SER A 170 -25.42 17.39 -47.24
N MET A 171 -25.11 16.27 -47.90
CA MET A 171 -24.09 15.32 -47.42
C MET A 171 -22.72 16.00 -47.30
N LYS A 172 -22.41 16.92 -48.22
CA LYS A 172 -21.18 17.68 -48.21
C LYS A 172 -21.12 18.65 -47.03
N GLU A 173 -22.19 19.41 -46.79
CA GLU A 173 -22.25 20.37 -45.67
C GLU A 173 -22.23 19.67 -44.31
N ALA A 174 -22.95 18.55 -44.16
CA ALA A 174 -22.96 17.78 -42.93
C ALA A 174 -21.58 17.21 -42.59
N THR A 175 -20.83 16.74 -43.61
CA THR A 175 -19.47 16.22 -43.44
C THR A 175 -18.51 17.36 -43.05
N GLU A 176 -18.51 18.49 -43.75
CA GLU A 176 -17.63 19.63 -43.44
C GLU A 176 -17.87 20.20 -42.03
N ILE A 177 -19.13 20.25 -41.58
CA ILE A 177 -19.48 20.69 -40.22
C ILE A 177 -19.01 19.65 -39.20
N ASN A 178 -19.29 18.37 -39.44
CA ASN A 178 -18.93 17.27 -38.56
C ASN A 178 -17.41 17.13 -38.41
N ASP A 179 -16.62 17.26 -39.48
CA ASP A 179 -15.15 17.19 -39.44
C ASP A 179 -14.59 18.28 -38.52
N ARG A 180 -15.06 19.52 -38.68
CA ARG A 180 -14.63 20.66 -37.85
C ARG A 180 -14.93 20.43 -36.36
N ILE A 181 -16.09 19.84 -36.05
CA ILE A 181 -16.52 19.61 -34.69
C ILE A 181 -15.82 18.38 -34.10
N SER A 182 -15.58 17.34 -34.91
CA SER A 182 -14.80 16.15 -34.58
C SER A 182 -13.40 16.54 -34.09
N TYR A 183 -12.68 17.38 -34.84
CA TYR A 183 -11.38 17.91 -34.40
C TYR A 183 -11.48 18.62 -33.05
N SER A 184 -12.52 19.45 -32.82
CA SER A 184 -12.72 20.13 -31.54
C SER A 184 -12.99 19.16 -30.39
N LEU A 185 -13.79 18.12 -30.62
CA LEU A 185 -14.10 17.08 -29.62
C LEU A 185 -12.87 16.23 -29.31
N ILE A 186 -12.10 15.80 -30.30
CA ILE A 186 -10.86 15.05 -30.10
C ILE A 186 -9.91 15.83 -29.18
N PHE A 187 -9.61 17.08 -29.51
CA PHE A 187 -8.66 17.87 -28.72
C PHE A 187 -9.20 18.28 -27.35
N LYS A 188 -10.50 18.59 -27.22
CA LYS A 188 -11.10 18.88 -25.90
C LYS A 188 -11.19 17.64 -25.01
N THR A 189 -11.38 16.46 -25.60
CA THR A 189 -11.50 15.20 -24.86
C THR A 189 -10.13 14.64 -24.46
N LEU A 190 -9.08 14.86 -25.27
CA LEU A 190 -7.70 14.51 -24.94
C LEU A 190 -7.07 15.50 -23.94
N GLY A 191 -7.44 16.79 -23.96
CA GLY A 191 -6.94 17.81 -23.03
C GLY A 191 -7.64 17.87 -21.65
N ARG A 192 -8.36 16.81 -21.26
CA ARG A 192 -9.41 16.82 -20.21
C ARG A 192 -8.89 16.76 -18.76
N LYS A 193 -7.80 17.43 -18.44
CA LYS A 193 -7.38 17.65 -17.04
C LYS A 193 -8.46 18.35 -16.21
N SER A 194 -9.40 19.06 -16.84
CA SER A 194 -10.29 20.01 -16.16
C SER A 194 -11.62 19.47 -15.64
N MET A 195 -11.92 18.16 -15.75
CA MET A 195 -13.22 17.59 -15.33
C MET A 195 -13.15 16.74 -14.06
N PHE A 196 -11.94 16.52 -13.54
CA PHE A 196 -11.74 15.78 -12.31
C PHE A 196 -11.20 16.73 -11.24
N GLU A 197 -12.03 17.06 -10.25
CA GLU A 197 -11.49 17.54 -8.97
C GLU A 197 -10.87 16.34 -8.25
N THR A 198 -9.56 16.18 -8.41
CA THR A 198 -8.80 15.24 -7.60
C THR A 198 -8.67 15.80 -6.19
N SER A 199 -9.59 15.40 -5.31
CA SER A 199 -9.37 15.53 -3.88
C SER A 199 -8.57 14.32 -3.41
N PRO A 200 -7.42 14.49 -2.74
CA PRO A 200 -6.72 13.35 -2.14
C PRO A 200 -7.67 12.70 -1.12
N VAL A 201 -8.22 11.55 -1.49
CA VAL A 201 -8.99 10.70 -0.55
C VAL A 201 -8.09 10.26 0.61
N TYR A 202 -6.78 10.30 0.38
CA TYR A 202 -5.75 9.75 1.25
C TYR A 202 -4.70 10.81 1.61
N ASN A 203 -4.74 11.34 2.83
CA ASN A 203 -3.63 12.12 3.40
C ASN A 203 -2.48 11.18 3.80
N PHE A 204 -1.86 10.48 2.85
CA PHE A 204 -0.51 9.94 3.04
C PHE A 204 0.46 11.00 2.53
N PRO A 205 1.58 11.25 3.21
CA PRO A 205 2.65 12.04 2.62
C PRO A 205 3.12 11.35 1.34
N SER A 206 3.47 12.14 0.32
CA SER A 206 4.23 11.64 -0.83
C SER A 206 5.56 11.09 -0.31
N VAL A 207 5.72 9.77 -0.37
CA VAL A 207 6.91 9.06 0.14
C VAL A 207 7.41 8.07 -0.88
N SER A 208 8.70 7.77 -0.85
CA SER A 208 9.25 6.72 -1.71
C SER A 208 8.66 5.35 -1.36
N SER A 209 8.62 4.45 -2.35
CA SER A 209 8.17 3.06 -2.14
C SER A 209 9.02 2.38 -1.07
N PHE A 210 10.32 2.67 -1.05
CA PHE A 210 11.25 2.18 -0.05
C PHE A 210 10.82 2.56 1.38
N ILE A 211 10.47 3.82 1.62
CA ILE A 211 10.05 4.27 2.96
C ILE A 211 8.68 3.69 3.31
N TYR A 212 7.74 3.69 2.36
CA TYR A 212 6.40 3.13 2.56
C TYR A 212 6.46 1.65 2.96
N HIS A 213 7.14 0.83 2.15
CA HIS A 213 7.22 -0.61 2.38
C HIS A 213 8.14 -0.95 3.55
N GLY A 214 9.27 -0.24 3.71
CA GLY A 214 10.18 -0.43 4.84
C GLY A 214 9.48 -0.24 6.19
N VAL A 215 8.72 0.85 6.34
CA VAL A 215 7.93 1.09 7.55
C VAL A 215 6.79 0.07 7.67
N SER A 216 6.02 -0.18 6.60
CA SER A 216 4.85 -1.08 6.66
C SER A 216 5.23 -2.53 6.99
N ILE A 217 6.39 -3.00 6.53
CA ILE A 217 6.93 -4.32 6.85
C ILE A 217 7.42 -4.36 8.30
N LEU A 218 8.06 -3.30 8.78
CA LEU A 218 8.49 -3.19 10.17
C LEU A 218 7.28 -3.18 11.14
N ILE A 219 6.17 -2.53 10.76
CA ILE A 219 4.92 -2.60 11.51
C ILE A 219 4.31 -4.01 11.45
N LEU A 220 4.31 -4.68 10.30
CA LEU A 220 3.91 -6.09 10.23
C LEU A 220 4.72 -6.96 11.21
N LEU A 221 6.02 -6.74 11.33
CA LEU A 221 6.85 -7.47 12.28
C LEU A 221 6.49 -7.15 13.73
N LEU A 222 6.13 -5.90 14.05
CA LEU A 222 5.57 -5.56 15.36
C LEU A 222 4.28 -6.36 15.66
N PHE A 223 3.41 -6.58 14.67
CA PHE A 223 2.23 -7.44 14.83
C PHE A 223 2.61 -8.90 15.15
N PHE A 224 3.67 -9.43 14.55
CA PHE A 224 4.18 -10.76 14.88
C PHE A 224 4.80 -10.82 16.28
N THR A 225 5.66 -9.87 16.65
CA THR A 225 6.35 -9.91 17.95
C THR A 225 5.41 -9.71 19.14
N THR A 226 4.31 -8.98 18.95
CA THR A 226 3.27 -8.80 19.99
C THR A 226 2.50 -10.10 20.30
N THR A 227 2.49 -11.09 19.41
CA THR A 227 1.88 -12.41 19.67
C THR A 227 2.61 -13.18 20.79
N PHE A 228 3.90 -12.92 20.99
CA PHE A 228 4.71 -13.59 22.01
C PHE A 228 4.20 -13.32 23.42
N SER A 229 3.56 -12.17 23.67
CA SER A 229 2.98 -11.86 24.99
C SER A 229 1.91 -12.87 25.40
N ALA A 230 1.05 -13.28 24.45
CA ALA A 230 0.01 -14.27 24.67
C ALA A 230 0.59 -15.68 24.77
N LEU A 231 1.52 -16.05 23.88
CA LEU A 231 2.20 -17.36 23.91
C LEU A 231 2.93 -17.61 25.22
N ASP A 232 3.64 -16.60 25.72
CA ASP A 232 4.35 -16.64 27.00
C ASP A 232 3.38 -16.65 28.19
N SER A 233 2.19 -16.06 28.05
CA SER A 233 1.13 -16.20 29.06
C SER A 233 0.50 -17.60 29.08
N MET A 234 0.38 -18.25 27.92
CA MET A 234 -0.11 -19.62 27.83
C MET A 234 0.92 -20.59 28.42
N GLU A 235 2.21 -20.36 28.16
CA GLU A 235 3.31 -21.14 28.73
C GLU A 235 3.41 -20.99 30.26
N ASP A 236 3.20 -19.79 30.80
CA ASP A 236 3.11 -19.57 32.26
C ASP A 236 1.92 -20.30 32.88
N ARG A 237 0.83 -20.48 32.15
CA ARG A 237 -0.34 -21.23 32.61
C ARG A 237 -0.03 -22.72 32.64
N ASP A 238 0.52 -23.25 31.54
CA ASP A 238 0.81 -24.68 31.39
C ASP A 238 1.93 -25.15 32.34
N SER A 239 2.89 -24.28 32.66
CA SER A 239 3.96 -24.52 33.65
C SER A 239 3.54 -24.29 35.11
N GLY A 240 2.29 -23.88 35.36
CA GLY A 240 1.75 -23.61 36.69
C GLY A 240 2.28 -22.33 37.37
N ILE A 241 3.05 -21.49 36.66
CA ILE A 241 3.51 -20.18 37.16
C ILE A 241 2.29 -19.31 37.49
N THR A 242 1.31 -19.25 36.59
CA THR A 242 0.09 -18.45 36.81
C THR A 242 -0.65 -18.88 38.07
N THR A 243 -0.79 -20.19 38.29
CA THR A 243 -1.43 -20.74 39.50
C THR A 243 -0.68 -20.33 40.77
N LYS A 244 0.65 -20.48 40.78
CA LYS A 244 1.49 -20.06 41.93
C LYS A 244 1.38 -18.56 42.21
N THR A 245 1.38 -17.73 41.18
CA THR A 245 1.24 -16.28 41.31
C THR A 245 -0.14 -15.90 41.86
N ARG A 246 -1.20 -16.60 41.45
CA ARG A 246 -2.55 -16.41 42.01
C ARG A 246 -2.66 -16.84 43.46
N MET A 247 -2.05 -17.97 43.83
CA MET A 247 -1.99 -18.42 45.24
C MET A 247 -1.25 -17.42 46.13
N ALA A 248 -0.30 -16.65 45.59
CA ALA A 248 0.36 -15.56 46.28
C ALA A 248 -0.50 -14.27 46.43
N GLY A 249 -1.80 -14.33 46.08
CA GLY A 249 -2.75 -13.22 46.23
C GLY A 249 -2.70 -12.18 45.11
N VAL A 250 -2.03 -12.46 43.99
CA VAL A 250 -1.98 -11.55 42.84
C VAL A 250 -3.17 -11.84 41.91
N PRO A 251 -3.99 -10.83 41.56
CA PRO A 251 -5.12 -11.04 40.66
C PRO A 251 -4.66 -11.25 39.21
N MET A 252 -5.42 -12.02 38.44
CA MET A 252 -5.12 -12.37 37.04
C MET A 252 -4.88 -11.13 36.17
N TYR A 253 -5.72 -10.11 36.33
CA TYR A 253 -5.56 -8.82 35.64
C TYR A 253 -4.17 -8.19 35.83
N SER A 254 -3.60 -8.25 37.03
CA SER A 254 -2.27 -7.70 37.30
C SER A 254 -1.16 -8.48 36.59
N CYS A 255 -1.30 -9.80 36.47
CA CYS A 255 -0.38 -10.63 35.68
C CYS A 255 -0.43 -10.24 34.20
N MET A 256 -1.65 -10.13 33.65
CA MET A 256 -1.86 -9.82 32.23
C MET A 256 -1.43 -8.40 31.87
N PHE A 257 -1.75 -7.42 32.73
CA PHE A 257 -1.34 -6.03 32.57
C PHE A 257 0.19 -5.89 32.63
N SER A 258 0.83 -6.47 33.65
CA SER A 258 2.29 -6.38 33.78
C SER A 258 3.04 -7.07 32.64
N LYS A 259 2.53 -8.21 32.15
CA LYS A 259 3.11 -8.92 31.01
C LYS A 259 2.91 -8.11 29.72
N SER A 260 1.71 -7.61 29.44
CA SER A 260 1.43 -6.80 28.24
C SER A 260 2.24 -5.50 28.22
N LEU A 261 2.43 -4.88 29.38
CA LEU A 261 3.29 -3.70 29.51
C LEU A 261 4.78 -4.03 29.35
N ALA A 262 5.25 -5.17 29.88
CA ALA A 262 6.64 -5.62 29.72
C ALA A 262 6.99 -5.85 28.23
N TYR A 263 6.16 -6.61 27.53
CA TYR A 263 6.30 -6.83 26.09
C TYR A 263 6.09 -5.53 25.30
N GLY A 264 5.19 -4.65 25.74
CA GLY A 264 4.99 -3.32 25.15
C GLY A 264 6.26 -2.47 25.18
N ILE A 265 6.92 -2.37 26.34
CA ILE A 265 8.18 -1.64 26.50
C ILE A 265 9.29 -2.26 25.63
N PHE A 266 9.42 -3.59 25.64
CA PHE A 266 10.44 -4.30 24.86
C PHE A 266 10.24 -4.15 23.34
N ASN A 267 9.01 -4.31 22.87
CA ASN A 267 8.66 -4.14 21.46
C ASN A 267 8.84 -2.69 21.02
N THR A 268 8.55 -1.73 21.89
CA THR A 268 8.81 -0.31 21.61
C THR A 268 10.29 -0.05 21.44
N PHE A 269 11.11 -0.52 22.37
CA PHE A 269 12.55 -0.36 22.30
C PHE A 269 13.15 -0.96 21.02
N SER A 270 12.78 -2.21 20.68
CA SER A 270 13.26 -2.86 19.47
C SER A 270 12.81 -2.14 18.19
N THR A 271 11.53 -1.81 18.09
CA THR A 271 10.96 -1.13 16.92
C THR A 271 11.57 0.26 16.72
N VAL A 272 11.70 1.05 17.79
CA VAL A 272 12.35 2.38 17.73
C VAL A 272 13.83 2.26 17.39
N ALA A 273 14.55 1.27 17.92
CA ALA A 273 15.96 1.04 17.59
C ALA A 273 16.17 0.69 16.11
N ILE A 274 15.28 -0.13 15.53
CA ILE A 274 15.35 -0.48 14.11
C ILE A 274 14.96 0.74 13.24
N LEU A 275 13.92 1.49 13.63
CA LEU A 275 13.54 2.74 12.95
C LEU A 275 14.64 3.81 13.05
N PHE A 276 15.41 3.83 14.15
CA PHE A 276 16.60 4.67 14.27
C PHE A 276 17.64 4.31 13.22
N ALA A 277 17.99 3.03 13.08
CA ALA A 277 18.92 2.59 12.03
C ALA A 277 18.38 2.91 10.62
N PHE A 278 17.09 2.67 10.38
CA PHE A 278 16.44 2.95 9.10
C PHE A 278 16.39 4.44 8.75
N ALA A 279 16.10 5.31 9.72
CA ALA A 279 16.06 6.75 9.54
C ALA A 279 17.46 7.31 9.22
N ASN A 280 18.50 6.84 9.93
CA ASN A 280 19.88 7.24 9.63
C ASN A 280 20.32 6.79 8.23
N PHE A 281 19.95 5.58 7.82
CA PHE A 281 20.23 5.08 6.46
C PHE A 281 19.52 5.92 5.39
N SER A 282 18.30 6.37 5.68
CA SER A 282 17.47 7.13 4.74
C SER A 282 17.64 8.66 4.83
N GLY A 283 18.52 9.16 5.70
CA GLY A 283 18.74 10.60 5.91
C GLY A 283 17.54 11.35 6.53
N MET A 284 16.69 10.66 7.29
CA MET A 284 15.50 11.25 7.93
C MET A 284 15.79 11.65 9.39
N GLU A 285 15.12 12.72 9.86
CA GLU A 285 15.13 13.15 11.27
C GLU A 285 13.72 13.12 11.90
N PRO A 286 13.22 11.93 12.30
CA PRO A 286 11.93 11.78 12.97
C PRO A 286 11.83 12.52 14.31
N ALA A 287 10.61 12.88 14.67
CA ALA A 287 10.28 13.31 16.02
C ALA A 287 10.30 12.09 16.98
N TRP A 288 11.49 11.77 17.53
CA TRP A 288 11.76 10.53 18.26
C TRP A 288 10.89 10.33 19.51
N LEU A 289 10.55 11.41 20.21
CA LEU A 289 9.76 11.35 21.44
C LEU A 289 8.32 10.93 21.11
N GLU A 290 7.72 11.57 20.12
CA GLU A 290 6.40 11.31 19.58
C GLU A 290 6.32 9.87 19.05
N LEU A 291 7.32 9.47 18.27
CA LEU A 291 7.42 8.13 17.71
C LEU A 291 7.43 7.07 18.82
N THR A 292 8.21 7.31 19.87
CA THR A 292 8.31 6.41 21.02
C THR A 292 6.98 6.29 21.77
N PHE A 293 6.30 7.41 22.05
CA PHE A 293 4.99 7.38 22.70
C PHE A 293 3.95 6.66 21.85
N PHE A 294 3.89 6.95 20.55
CA PHE A 294 2.94 6.32 19.65
C PHE A 294 3.15 4.80 19.59
N ILE A 295 4.39 4.35 19.38
CA ILE A 295 4.74 2.92 19.32
C ILE A 295 4.49 2.24 20.67
N LEU A 296 4.72 2.92 21.79
CA LEU A 296 4.41 2.37 23.11
C LEU A 296 2.92 2.10 23.29
N GLY A 297 2.07 3.06 22.91
CA GLY A 297 0.62 2.90 22.95
C GLY A 297 0.16 1.77 22.04
N ALA A 298 0.59 1.78 20.78
CA ALA A 298 0.23 0.77 19.79
C ALA A 298 0.71 -0.64 20.22
N SER A 299 1.94 -0.77 20.70
CA SER A 299 2.49 -2.03 21.20
C SER A 299 1.70 -2.56 22.39
N PHE A 300 1.37 -1.70 23.37
CA PHE A 300 0.56 -2.09 24.51
C PHE A 300 -0.84 -2.57 24.09
N MET A 301 -1.49 -1.85 23.17
CA MET A 301 -2.79 -2.22 22.61
C MET A 301 -2.74 -3.58 21.92
N LEU A 302 -1.75 -3.81 21.04
CA LEU A 302 -1.60 -5.05 20.28
C LEU A 302 -1.28 -6.25 21.19
N ASN A 303 -0.38 -6.08 22.16
CA ASN A 303 -0.11 -7.12 23.16
C ASN A 303 -1.37 -7.49 23.94
N SER A 304 -2.16 -6.48 24.34
CA SER A 304 -3.42 -6.69 25.06
C SER A 304 -4.49 -7.38 24.20
N PHE A 305 -4.58 -7.03 22.92
CA PHE A 305 -5.45 -7.70 21.94
C PHE A 305 -5.07 -9.18 21.80
N TRP A 306 -3.78 -9.47 21.60
CA TRP A 306 -3.31 -10.85 21.48
C TRP A 306 -3.51 -11.64 22.76
N MET A 307 -3.37 -11.00 23.93
CA MET A 307 -3.70 -11.62 25.20
C MET A 307 -5.17 -12.07 25.22
N ALA A 308 -6.11 -11.21 24.84
CA ALA A 308 -7.54 -11.57 24.78
C ALA A 308 -7.81 -12.71 23.78
N ALA A 309 -7.22 -12.64 22.59
CA ALA A 309 -7.33 -13.70 21.57
C ALA A 309 -6.72 -15.03 22.06
N GLY A 310 -5.61 -14.98 22.78
CA GLY A 310 -4.93 -16.13 23.37
C GLY A 310 -5.80 -16.85 24.39
N PHE A 311 -6.55 -16.12 25.22
CA PHE A 311 -7.53 -16.73 26.14
C PHE A 311 -8.76 -17.29 25.43
N ALA A 312 -9.19 -16.69 24.31
CA ALA A 312 -10.32 -17.18 23.52
C ALA A 312 -10.02 -18.50 22.81
N VAL A 313 -8.86 -18.62 22.16
CA VAL A 313 -8.42 -19.84 21.46
C VAL A 313 -7.94 -20.87 22.48
N GLY A 314 -6.97 -20.45 23.30
CA GLY A 314 -6.52 -21.13 24.48
C GLY A 314 -5.75 -22.44 24.31
N ASP A 315 -5.57 -22.91 23.07
CA ASP A 315 -4.56 -23.89 22.63
C ASP A 315 -3.40 -23.18 21.90
N LYS A 316 -2.15 -23.57 22.19
CA LYS A 316 -0.94 -22.86 21.74
C LYS A 316 -0.71 -23.00 20.24
N ASP A 317 -0.93 -24.20 19.69
CA ASP A 317 -0.69 -24.50 18.29
C ASP A 317 -1.75 -23.82 17.40
N SER A 318 -3.01 -23.91 17.83
CA SER A 318 -4.14 -23.22 17.19
C SER A 318 -3.95 -21.70 17.24
N PHE A 319 -3.53 -21.14 18.38
CA PHE A 319 -3.29 -19.71 18.52
C PHE A 319 -2.15 -19.24 17.60
N THR A 320 -1.05 -19.99 17.53
CA THR A 320 0.08 -19.66 16.66
C THR A 320 -0.34 -19.63 15.19
N SER A 321 -1.14 -20.61 14.76
CA SER A 321 -1.63 -20.69 13.39
C SER A 321 -2.61 -19.56 13.06
N ILE A 322 -3.61 -19.31 13.92
CA ILE A 322 -4.61 -18.26 13.74
C ILE A 322 -3.96 -16.89 13.73
N SER A 323 -3.06 -16.62 14.68
CA SER A 323 -2.37 -15.32 14.77
C SER A 323 -1.49 -15.04 13.57
N SER A 324 -0.79 -16.05 13.06
CA SER A 324 0.05 -15.92 11.85
C SER A 324 -0.79 -15.60 10.61
N VAL A 325 -1.88 -16.34 10.38
CA VAL A 325 -2.79 -16.08 9.24
C VAL A 325 -3.44 -14.71 9.38
N PHE A 326 -3.91 -14.36 10.57
CA PHE A 326 -4.54 -13.07 10.84
C PHE A 326 -3.59 -11.89 10.58
N ASN A 327 -2.33 -11.99 11.02
CA ASN A 327 -1.31 -10.97 10.76
C ASN A 327 -1.06 -10.75 9.27
N VAL A 328 -0.91 -11.82 8.49
CA VAL A 328 -0.70 -11.73 7.04
C VAL A 328 -1.91 -11.13 6.32
N VAL A 329 -3.12 -11.56 6.69
CA VAL A 329 -4.37 -11.05 6.08
C VAL A 329 -4.56 -9.56 6.38
N ILE A 330 -4.34 -9.12 7.63
CA ILE A 330 -4.43 -7.70 8.00
C ILE A 330 -3.34 -6.86 7.34
N ALA A 331 -2.13 -7.41 7.17
CA ALA A 331 -1.05 -6.73 6.48
C ALA A 331 -1.35 -6.53 5.00
N PHE A 332 -1.84 -7.58 4.33
CA PHE A 332 -2.27 -7.52 2.94
C PHE A 332 -3.43 -6.54 2.76
N ALA A 333 -4.48 -6.67 3.58
CA ALA A 333 -5.62 -5.75 3.56
C ALA A 333 -5.20 -4.31 3.90
N GLY A 334 -4.19 -4.12 4.74
CA GLY A 334 -3.63 -2.83 5.11
C GLY A 334 -2.60 -2.27 4.13
N GLY A 335 -2.39 -2.91 2.98
CA GLY A 335 -1.51 -2.41 1.93
C GLY A 335 -0.01 -2.52 2.20
N THR A 336 0.44 -3.36 3.15
CA THR A 336 1.88 -3.56 3.40
C THR A 336 2.62 -4.05 2.15
N PHE A 337 2.02 -4.96 1.39
CA PHE A 337 2.61 -5.55 0.19
C PHE A 337 2.28 -4.77 -1.08
N PHE A 338 1.07 -4.21 -1.15
CA PHE A 338 0.59 -3.41 -2.29
C PHE A 338 0.01 -2.11 -1.77
N PRO A 339 0.53 -0.94 -2.19
CA PRO A 339 -0.02 0.35 -1.80
C PRO A 339 -1.54 0.40 -1.97
N VAL A 340 -2.24 0.97 -1.00
CA VAL A 340 -3.71 1.02 -0.96
C VAL A 340 -4.33 1.72 -2.18
N VAL A 341 -3.56 2.60 -2.82
CA VAL A 341 -3.92 3.29 -4.07
C VAL A 341 -4.01 2.33 -5.26
N LEU A 342 -3.25 1.23 -5.25
CA LEU A 342 -3.25 0.20 -6.29
C LEU A 342 -4.33 -0.88 -6.07
N LEU A 343 -5.00 -0.88 -4.91
CA LEU A 343 -6.04 -1.86 -4.61
C LEU A 343 -7.36 -1.49 -5.30
N PRO A 344 -8.17 -2.50 -5.70
CA PRO A 344 -9.53 -2.26 -6.17
C PRO A 344 -10.33 -1.42 -5.16
N TYR A 345 -11.26 -0.61 -5.66
CA TYR A 345 -12.02 0.36 -4.85
C TYR A 345 -12.62 -0.25 -3.57
N GLU A 346 -13.25 -1.42 -3.67
CA GLU A 346 -13.87 -2.07 -2.50
C GLU A 346 -12.85 -2.54 -1.46
N THR A 347 -11.70 -3.05 -1.90
CA THR A 347 -10.61 -3.48 -1.00
C THR A 347 -9.95 -2.27 -0.33
N SER A 348 -9.74 -1.19 -1.09
CA SER A 348 -9.17 0.08 -0.60
C SER A 348 -10.02 0.68 0.54
N ARG A 349 -11.35 0.57 0.46
CA ARG A 349 -12.25 1.02 1.54
C ARG A 349 -12.12 0.20 2.82
N ILE A 350 -11.95 -1.12 2.70
CA ILE A 350 -11.75 -2.00 3.85
C ILE A 350 -10.36 -1.77 4.46
N ALA A 351 -9.36 -1.48 3.62
CA ALA A 351 -7.99 -1.20 4.04
C ALA A 351 -7.91 -0.08 5.08
N LEU A 352 -8.76 0.95 4.97
CA LEU A 352 -8.83 2.08 5.90
C LEU A 352 -9.07 1.68 7.36
N TYR A 353 -9.71 0.54 7.59
CA TYR A 353 -9.98 0.00 8.92
C TYR A 353 -8.90 -0.97 9.40
N SER A 354 -7.92 -1.30 8.55
CA SER A 354 -6.80 -2.16 8.92
C SER A 354 -5.94 -1.48 9.98
N PRO A 355 -5.79 -2.07 11.19
CA PRO A 355 -4.92 -1.53 12.23
C PRO A 355 -3.48 -1.35 11.75
N ASN A 356 -3.02 -2.23 10.86
CA ASN A 356 -1.68 -2.17 10.28
C ASN A 356 -1.48 -0.93 9.40
N LEU A 357 -2.46 -0.57 8.56
CA LEU A 357 -2.41 0.64 7.74
C LEU A 357 -2.43 1.91 8.60
N ILE A 358 -3.31 1.93 9.61
CA ILE A 358 -3.45 3.07 10.53
C ILE A 358 -2.14 3.31 11.28
N ILE A 359 -1.52 2.26 11.82
CA ILE A 359 -0.25 2.36 12.55
C ILE A 359 0.88 2.79 11.61
N SER A 360 1.01 2.14 10.44
CA SER A 360 2.05 2.48 9.45
C SER A 360 1.94 3.94 8.99
N LYS A 361 0.73 4.40 8.68
CA LYS A 361 0.46 5.79 8.31
C LYS A 361 0.89 6.80 9.38
N ASN A 362 0.57 6.52 10.64
CA ASN A 362 0.95 7.42 11.73
C ASN A 362 2.47 7.42 11.96
N VAL A 363 3.14 6.27 11.85
CA VAL A 363 4.60 6.20 11.93
C VAL A 363 5.25 7.00 10.82
N VAL A 364 4.81 6.83 9.56
CA VAL A 364 5.33 7.63 8.44
C VAL A 364 5.08 9.13 8.67
N ASN A 365 3.88 9.53 9.11
CA ASN A 365 3.59 10.94 9.41
C ASN A 365 4.52 11.52 10.50
N ILE A 366 4.83 10.75 11.54
CA ILE A 366 5.76 11.18 12.60
C ILE A 366 7.20 11.25 12.06
N MET A 367 7.61 10.32 11.20
CA MET A 367 8.94 10.31 10.58
C MET A 367 9.17 11.52 9.67
N TYR A 368 8.12 12.01 8.99
CA TYR A 368 8.17 13.21 8.15
C TYR A 368 7.88 14.52 8.92
N GLY A 369 7.71 14.48 10.23
CA GLY A 369 7.40 15.68 11.02
C GLY A 369 5.99 16.26 10.79
N ASN A 370 5.10 15.50 10.14
CA ASN A 370 3.72 15.91 9.84
C ASN A 370 2.76 15.67 11.02
N ALA A 371 3.23 15.09 12.12
CA ALA A 371 2.42 14.78 13.29
C ALA A 371 2.57 15.85 14.38
N SER A 372 1.45 16.34 14.91
CA SER A 372 1.47 17.21 16.08
C SER A 372 1.64 16.38 17.37
N PHE A 373 2.40 16.91 18.33
CA PHE A 373 2.57 16.27 19.65
C PHE A 373 1.23 15.95 20.33
N HIS A 374 0.25 16.86 20.22
CA HIS A 374 -1.10 16.65 20.75
C HIS A 374 -1.84 15.51 20.03
N GLY A 375 -1.71 15.41 18.70
CA GLY A 375 -2.29 14.30 17.93
C GLY A 375 -1.70 12.95 18.32
N VAL A 376 -0.39 12.90 18.58
CA VAL A 376 0.30 11.68 19.04
C VAL A 376 -0.15 11.29 20.45
N LEU A 377 -0.29 12.26 21.36
CA LEU A 377 -0.75 12.00 22.73
C LEU A 377 -2.19 11.48 22.77
N THR A 378 -3.08 12.02 21.92
CA THR A 378 -4.46 11.53 21.80
C THR A 378 -4.51 10.12 21.21
N ALA A 379 -3.69 9.82 20.20
CA ALA A 379 -3.55 8.47 19.66
C ALA A 379 -2.99 7.48 20.70
N PHE A 380 -1.99 7.88 21.48
CA PHE A 380 -1.45 7.10 22.59
C PHE A 380 -2.52 6.79 23.64
N ALA A 381 -3.28 7.80 24.06
CA ALA A 381 -4.37 7.64 25.02
C ALA A 381 -5.46 6.70 24.48
N GLY A 382 -5.84 6.83 23.21
CA GLY A 382 -6.78 5.93 22.54
C GLY A 382 -6.29 4.48 22.54
N CYS A 383 -5.02 4.25 22.17
CA CYS A 383 -4.42 2.91 22.21
C CYS A 383 -4.36 2.35 23.64
N ALA A 384 -4.02 3.18 24.63
CA ALA A 384 -4.00 2.76 26.03
C ALA A 384 -5.39 2.35 26.53
N ILE A 385 -6.43 3.11 26.21
CA ILE A 385 -7.83 2.79 26.55
C ILE A 385 -8.25 1.47 25.90
N LEU A 386 -8.00 1.31 24.60
CA LEU A 386 -8.31 0.06 23.88
C LEU A 386 -7.54 -1.13 24.47
N GLY A 387 -6.26 -0.95 24.80
CA GLY A 387 -5.46 -1.99 25.47
C GLY A 387 -6.07 -2.40 26.81
N MET A 388 -6.49 -1.44 27.63
CA MET A 388 -7.15 -1.72 28.92
C MET A 388 -8.48 -2.46 28.72
N LEU A 389 -9.25 -2.12 27.69
CA LEU A 389 -10.49 -2.83 27.33
C LEU A 389 -10.21 -4.28 26.92
N PHE A 390 -9.20 -4.53 26.07
CA PHE A 390 -8.82 -5.88 25.69
C PHE A 390 -8.36 -6.71 26.91
N LEU A 391 -7.60 -6.13 27.84
CA LEU A 391 -7.23 -6.82 29.07
C LEU A 391 -8.44 -7.17 29.94
N LYS A 392 -9.48 -6.33 29.96
CA LYS A 392 -10.74 -6.66 30.65
C LYS A 392 -11.51 -7.78 29.95
N ILE A 393 -11.55 -7.79 28.62
CA ILE A 393 -12.12 -8.92 27.86
C ILE A 393 -11.35 -10.21 28.18
N ALA A 394 -10.03 -10.13 28.19
CA ALA A 394 -9.17 -11.26 28.48
C ALA A 394 -9.36 -11.81 29.91
N GLU A 395 -9.54 -10.93 30.91
CA GLU A 395 -9.89 -11.31 32.29
C GLU A 395 -11.25 -12.05 32.36
N LEU A 396 -12.27 -11.58 31.64
CA LEU A 396 -13.58 -12.23 31.58
C LEU A 396 -13.51 -13.62 30.92
N LEU A 397 -12.71 -13.76 29.86
CA LEU A 397 -12.48 -15.03 29.18
C LEU A 397 -11.73 -16.03 30.08
N ALA A 398 -10.73 -15.56 30.84
CA ALA A 398 -10.02 -16.37 31.81
C ALA A 398 -10.97 -16.91 32.90
N GLY A 399 -11.84 -16.06 33.46
CA GLY A 399 -12.79 -16.46 34.50
C GLY A 399 -13.80 -17.52 34.04
N ARG A 400 -14.19 -17.54 32.76
CA ARG A 400 -15.09 -18.57 32.21
C ARG A 400 -14.41 -19.94 32.10
N ARG A 401 -13.11 -19.96 31.78
CA ARG A 401 -12.32 -21.19 31.65
C ARG A 401 -11.96 -21.82 32.98
N ASP A 402 -11.76 -21.02 34.02
CA ASP A 402 -11.50 -21.55 35.36
C ASP A 402 -12.75 -22.22 36.00
N ALA A 403 -13.95 -21.95 35.45
CA ALA A 403 -15.23 -22.45 35.95
C ALA A 403 -15.74 -23.71 35.20
N SER A 404 -15.08 -24.09 34.10
CA SER A 404 -15.36 -25.28 33.29
C SER A 404 -14.32 -26.36 33.56
#